data_AF-A0A2E1NEF3-F1
#
_entry.id   AF-A0A2E1NEF3-F1
#
_cell.length_a   1.000
_cell.length_b   1.000
_cell.length_c   1.000
_cell.angle_alpha   90.00
_cell.angle_beta   90.00
_cell.angle_gamma   90.00
#
_symmetry.space_group_name_H-M   'P 1'
#
loop_
_entity.id
_entity.type
_entity.pdbx_description
1 polymer ?
#
loop_
_entity_poly.entity_id
_entity_poly.type
_entity_poly.pdbx_seq_one_letter_code
_entity_poly.pdbx_strand_id
1 'polypeptide(L)'
;MKHYFQGMLGGIFLTMCVTIFIGATEPESNIGRYQILPQVNKDAYFLLDTETGEVFFNRLNQDKKKYHWSKEPFITTWHDYMAQ
;
A
#
# COMPACT_ATOMS: atom_id res chain seq x y z
N MET A 1 1.90 -33.92 -38.16
CA MET A 1 2.58 -32.65 -37.79
C MET A 1 1.63 -31.63 -37.16
N LYS A 2 0.52 -31.23 -37.80
CA LYS A 2 -0.40 -30.20 -37.28
C LYS A 2 -1.01 -30.50 -35.90
N HIS A 3 -1.47 -31.73 -35.67
CA HIS A 3 -2.08 -32.12 -34.38
C HIS A 3 -1.10 -32.15 -33.20
N TYR A 4 0.15 -32.55 -33.45
CA TYR A 4 1.21 -32.49 -32.44
C TYR A 4 1.54 -31.04 -32.06
N PHE A 5 1.52 -30.13 -33.03
CA PHE A 5 1.75 -28.71 -32.79
C PHE A 5 0.63 -28.07 -31.97
N GLN A 6 -0.62 -28.45 -32.22
CA GLN A 6 -1.78 -28.03 -31.43
C GLN A 6 -1.73 -28.55 -29.99
N GLY A 7 -1.35 -29.81 -29.80
CA GLY A 7 -1.16 -30.38 -28.46
C GLY A 7 -0.03 -29.70 -27.68
N MET A 8 1.08 -29.39 -28.35
CA MET A 8 2.22 -28.69 -27.73
C MET A 8 1.84 -27.26 -27.31
N LEU A 9 1.17 -26.50 -28.18
CA LEU A 9 0.70 -25.15 -27.85
C LEU A 9 -0.34 -25.16 -26.72
N GLY A 10 -1.26 -26.13 -26.74
CA GLY A 10 -2.24 -26.31 -25.66
C GLY A 10 -1.56 -26.60 -24.31
N GLY A 11 -0.55 -27.48 -24.29
CA GLY A 11 0.21 -27.80 -23.08
C GLY A 11 0.98 -26.62 -22.50
N ILE A 12 1.60 -25.80 -23.37
CA ILE A 12 2.31 -24.58 -22.96
C ILE A 12 1.33 -23.56 -22.38
N PHE A 13 0.17 -23.38 -23.02
CA PHE A 13 -0.84 -22.44 -22.54
C PHE A 13 -1.38 -22.85 -21.17
N LEU A 14 -1.64 -24.14 -20.98
CA LEU A 14 -2.21 -24.66 -19.74
C LEU A 14 -1.23 -24.56 -18.56
N THR A 15 0.05 -24.85 -18.80
CA THR A 15 1.12 -24.67 -17.79
C THR A 15 1.36 -23.20 -17.46
N MET A 16 1.28 -22.30 -18.44
CA MET A 16 1.36 -20.86 -18.21
C MET A 16 0.19 -20.35 -17.36
N CYS A 17 -1.05 -20.77 -17.64
CA CYS A 17 -2.21 -20.41 -16.82
C CYS A 17 -2.04 -20.86 -15.37
N VAL A 18 -1.66 -22.12 -15.13
CA VAL A 18 -1.45 -22.65 -13.77
C VAL A 18 -0.38 -21.87 -13.03
N THR A 19 0.72 -21.51 -13.69
CA THR A 19 1.80 -20.72 -13.08
C THR A 19 1.32 -19.32 -12.68
N ILE A 20 0.51 -18.67 -13.53
CA ILE A 20 -0.07 -17.36 -13.22
C ILE A 20 -1.06 -17.46 -12.05
N PHE A 21 -1.91 -18.49 -12.01
CA PHE A 21 -2.87 -18.67 -10.92
C PHE A 21 -2.20 -19.00 -9.58
N ILE A 22 -1.14 -19.81 -9.57
CA ILE A 22 -0.38 -20.13 -8.35
C ILE A 22 0.49 -18.94 -7.91
N GLY A 23 1.08 -18.22 -8.87
CA GLY A 23 1.90 -17.03 -8.60
C GLY A 23 1.07 -15.79 -8.25
N ALA A 24 -0.22 -15.76 -8.61
CA ALA A 24 -1.20 -14.78 -8.16
C ALA A 24 -1.70 -15.12 -6.75
N THR A 25 -0.78 -15.39 -5.83
CA THR A 25 -1.05 -15.08 -4.43
C THR A 25 -1.22 -13.57 -4.34
N GLU A 26 -2.35 -13.11 -3.80
CA GLU A 26 -2.55 -11.70 -3.49
C GLU A 26 -1.27 -11.17 -2.84
N PRO A 27 -0.77 -9.98 -3.22
CA PRO A 27 0.22 -9.35 -2.36
C PRO A 27 -0.46 -9.29 -1.00
N GLU A 28 0.09 -10.01 0.00
CA GLU A 28 -0.34 -9.84 1.38
C GLU A 28 -0.35 -8.34 1.55
N SER A 29 -1.56 -7.81 1.66
CA SER A 29 -1.80 -6.42 1.89
C SER A 29 -1.34 -6.22 3.32
N ASN A 30 -0.02 -6.13 3.51
CA ASN A 30 0.64 -5.66 4.70
C ASN A 30 0.40 -4.15 4.74
N ILE A 31 -0.87 -3.76 4.64
CA ILE A 31 -1.41 -2.56 5.25
C ILE A 31 -1.18 -2.82 6.74
N GLY A 32 0.05 -2.57 7.18
CA GLY A 32 0.36 -2.53 8.59
C GLY A 32 -0.58 -1.53 9.24
N ARG A 33 -0.84 -1.73 10.54
CA ARG A 33 -1.70 -0.86 11.32
C ARG A 33 -1.40 0.63 11.09
N TYR A 34 -0.15 0.98 10.83
CA TYR A 34 0.25 2.35 10.52
C TYR A 34 0.79 2.47 9.11
N GLN A 35 0.18 3.36 8.31
CA GLN A 35 0.62 3.69 6.96
C GLN A 35 1.13 5.12 6.86
N ILE A 36 2.32 5.30 6.30
CA ILE A 36 2.86 6.64 6.03
C ILE A 36 2.25 7.15 4.72
N LEU A 37 1.64 8.32 4.79
CA LEU A 37 1.07 8.98 3.62
C LEU A 37 2.06 9.99 3.06
N PRO A 38 2.40 9.90 1.76
CA PRO A 38 3.28 10.87 1.13
C PRO A 38 2.56 12.20 0.96
N GLN A 39 3.11 13.26 1.54
CA GLN A 39 2.64 14.62 1.30
C GLN A 39 3.40 15.26 0.14
N VAL A 40 2.71 16.11 -0.63
CA VAL A 40 3.32 16.89 -1.72
C VAL A 40 4.41 17.84 -1.19
N ASN A 41 4.31 18.26 0.06
CA ASN A 41 5.28 19.13 0.72
C ASN A 41 6.21 18.30 1.62
N LYS A 42 7.53 18.35 1.37
CA LYS A 42 8.53 17.45 1.99
C LYS A 42 8.80 17.70 3.48
N ASP A 43 8.15 18.69 4.06
CA ASP A 43 8.43 19.16 5.42
C ASP A 43 7.55 18.50 6.49
N ALA A 44 6.64 17.60 6.09
CA ALA A 44 5.81 16.84 7.01
C ALA A 44 5.43 15.45 6.48
N TYR A 45 5.14 14.55 7.43
CA TYR A 45 4.64 13.20 7.17
C TYR A 45 3.32 13.00 7.91
N PHE A 46 2.37 12.33 7.26
CA PHE A 46 1.17 11.84 7.94
C PHE A 46 1.27 10.34 8.15
N LEU A 47 0.69 9.86 9.25
CA LEU A 47 0.55 8.45 9.57
C LEU A 47 -0.94 8.14 9.75
N LEU A 48 -1.47 7.24 8.93
CA LEU A 48 -2.81 6.71 9.06
C LEU A 48 -2.77 5.46 9.93
N ASP A 49 -3.52 5.45 11.02
CA ASP A 49 -3.88 4.21 11.71
C ASP A 49 -5.05 3.57 10.94
N THR A 50 -4.82 2.41 10.35
CA THR A 50 -5.80 1.72 9.49
C THR A 50 -6.84 0.91 10.28
N GLU A 51 -6.62 0.69 11.58
CA GLU A 51 -7.63 0.08 12.46
C GLU A 51 -8.67 1.11 12.90
N THR A 52 -8.24 2.33 13.22
CA THR A 52 -9.12 3.38 13.75
C THR A 52 -9.53 4.42 12.71
N GLY A 53 -8.77 4.53 11.62
CA GLY A 53 -8.89 5.60 10.64
C GLY A 53 -8.29 6.93 11.10
N GLU A 54 -7.65 7.00 12.27
CA GLU A 54 -7.07 8.24 12.79
C GLU A 54 -5.81 8.65 12.01
N VAL A 55 -5.62 9.96 11.82
CA VAL A 55 -4.45 10.50 11.10
C VAL A 55 -3.58 11.30 12.06
N PHE A 56 -2.31 10.90 12.20
CA PHE A 56 -1.31 11.60 12.99
C PHE A 56 -0.38 12.41 12.09
N PHE A 57 0.10 13.54 12.60
CA PHE A 57 0.96 14.46 11.87
C PHE A 57 2.35 14.53 12.48
N ASN A 58 3.38 14.48 11.64
CA ASN A 58 4.76 14.69 12.03
C ASN A 58 5.26 16.02 11.48
N ARG A 59 5.48 16.98 12.37
CA ARG A 59 6.12 18.25 12.01
C ARG A 59 7.61 18.17 12.27
N LEU A 60 8.41 18.59 11.30
CA LEU A 60 9.81 18.90 11.57
C LEU A 60 9.88 20.08 12.54
N ASN A 61 10.40 19.84 13.74
CA ASN A 61 10.75 20.93 14.64
C ASN A 61 12.03 21.58 14.11
N GLN A 62 11.90 22.76 13.50
CA GLN A 62 13.01 23.49 12.86
C GLN A 62 14.15 23.81 13.84
N ASP A 63 13.84 24.07 15.11
CA ASP A 63 14.84 24.38 16.15
C ASP A 63 15.61 23.14 16.60
N LYS A 64 14.95 21.97 16.63
CA LYS A 64 15.53 20.74 17.18
C LYS A 64 16.01 19.74 16.13
N LYS A 65 15.81 20.02 14.83
CA LYS A 65 16.06 19.12 13.69
C LYS A 65 15.54 17.70 13.94
N LYS A 66 14.44 17.57 14.67
CA LYS A 66 13.83 16.29 15.06
C LYS A 66 12.36 16.31 14.70
N TYR A 67 11.93 15.18 14.14
CA TYR A 67 10.56 14.88 13.82
C TYR A 67 9.82 14.48 15.10
N HIS A 68 8.67 15.09 15.35
CA HIS A 68 7.80 14.77 16.48
C HIS A 68 6.40 14.46 15.97
N TRP A 69 5.96 13.23 16.21
CA TRP A 69 4.57 12.82 16.01
C TRP A 69 3.66 13.54 17.00
N SER A 70 2.49 13.99 16.54
CA SER A 70 1.45 14.50 17.40
C SER A 70 1.00 13.43 18.39
N LYS A 71 0.78 13.82 19.66
CA LYS A 71 0.23 12.92 20.69
C LYS A 71 -1.27 12.66 20.48
N GLU A 72 -1.93 13.62 19.86
CA GLU A 72 -3.35 13.58 19.52
C GLU A 72 -3.48 13.46 17.99
N PRO A 73 -4.53 12.79 17.49
CA PRO A 73 -4.78 12.72 16.06
C PRO A 73 -5.02 14.12 15.51
N PHE A 74 -4.39 14.41 14.38
CA PHE A 74 -4.59 15.66 13.64
C PHE A 74 -6.01 15.75 13.09
N ILE A 75 -6.53 14.60 12.63
CA ILE A 75 -7.90 14.42 12.17
C ILE A 75 -8.42 13.11 12.75
N THR A 76 -9.68 13.14 13.21
CA THR A 76 -10.35 12.03 13.87
C THR A 76 -10.62 10.85 12.95
N THR A 77 -10.81 11.07 11.65
CA THR A 77 -11.03 9.98 10.68
C THR A 77 -10.43 10.24 9.29
N TRP A 78 -10.05 9.17 8.59
CA TRP A 78 -9.54 9.20 7.22
C TRP A 78 -10.52 9.84 6.22
N HIS A 79 -11.81 9.67 6.47
CA HIS A 79 -12.88 10.26 5.66
C HIS A 79 -12.78 11.79 5.63
N ASP A 80 -12.53 12.41 6.78
CA ASP A 80 -12.41 13.86 6.92
C ASP A 80 -11.13 14.40 6.26
N TYR A 81 -10.06 13.59 6.21
CA TYR A 81 -8.84 13.92 5.47
C TYR A 81 -9.06 13.89 3.95
N MET A 82 -9.77 12.88 3.44
CA MET A 82 -10.04 12.73 2.00
C MET A 82 -11.03 13.76 1.45
N ALA A 83 -11.75 14.47 2.32
CA ALA A 83 -12.71 15.51 1.96
C ALA A 83 -12.08 16.92 1.79
N GLN A 84 -10.78 17.08 2.09
CA GLN A 84 -10.02 18.33 1.96
C GLN A 84 -9.33 18.45 0.61
#